data_AF-A0A7X9DGK3-F1
#
_entry.id   AF-A0A7X9DGK3-F1
#
_cell.length_a   1.000
_cell.length_b   1.000
_cell.length_c   1.000
_cell.angle_alpha   90.00
_cell.angle_beta   90.00
_cell.angle_gamma   90.00
#
_symmetry.space_group_name_H-M   'P 1'
#
loop_
_entity.id
_entity.type
_entity.pdbx_description
1 polymer ?
#
loop_
_entity_poly.entity_id
_entity_poly.type
_entity_poly.pdbx_seq_one_letter_code
_entity_poly.pdbx_strand_id
1 'polypeptide(L)'
;MKTNYTARQVLEIKSSGTYIIIFIIIAVIAHIFQILGKVDILEILRLSLISTICVILAYVIYKRKKLLKATGVFEWILGFISVNIPLAAKFAYAQKYDWTFALESYNSSVLMVI
;
A
#
# COMPACT_ATOMS: atom_id res chain seq x y z
N MET A 1 5.09 1.12 -30.54
CA MET A 1 3.98 2.05 -30.83
C MET A 1 4.36 3.42 -30.25
N LYS A 2 4.65 4.44 -31.07
CA LYS A 2 4.88 5.81 -30.58
C LYS A 2 3.51 6.41 -30.22
N THR A 3 3.03 6.12 -29.03
CA THR A 3 1.84 6.74 -28.47
C THR A 3 2.17 8.18 -28.11
N ASN A 4 1.50 9.14 -28.77
CA ASN A 4 1.58 10.55 -28.43
C ASN A 4 0.88 10.78 -27.09
N TYR A 5 1.63 10.68 -25.99
CA TYR A 5 1.12 11.00 -24.66
C TYR A 5 1.13 12.52 -24.44
N THR A 6 0.09 13.02 -23.80
CA THR A 6 0.12 14.38 -23.24
C THR A 6 1.07 14.44 -22.04
N ALA A 7 1.58 15.64 -21.70
CA ALA A 7 2.43 15.83 -20.52
C ALA A 7 1.78 15.28 -19.24
N ARG A 8 0.46 15.48 -19.09
CA ARG A 8 -0.33 14.93 -17.98
C ARG A 8 -0.33 13.40 -17.95
N GLN A 9 -0.54 12.74 -19.09
CA GLN A 9 -0.54 11.27 -19.16
C GLN A 9 0.83 10.70 -18.83
N VAL A 10 1.91 11.33 -19.31
CA VAL A 10 3.29 10.93 -18.95
C VAL A 10 3.51 11.04 -17.44
N LEU A 11 3.05 12.14 -16.83
CA LEU A 11 3.15 12.34 -15.39
C LEU A 11 2.37 11.26 -14.61
N GLU A 12 1.12 10.98 -15.00
CA GLU A 12 0.28 9.97 -14.35
C GLU A 12 0.85 8.55 -14.48
N ILE A 13 1.46 8.20 -15.63
CA ILE A 13 2.14 6.92 -15.83
C ILE A 13 3.40 6.83 -14.97
N LYS A 14 4.23 7.89 -14.96
CA LYS A 14 5.44 7.91 -14.12
C LYS A 14 5.10 7.84 -12.65
N SER A 15 4.15 8.65 -12.19
CA SER A 15 3.69 8.70 -10.79
C SER A 15 3.12 7.36 -10.33
N SER A 16 2.30 6.68 -11.15
CA SER A 16 1.81 5.34 -10.81
C SER A 16 2.93 4.29 -10.73
N GLY A 17 3.96 4.38 -11.58
CA GLY A 17 5.15 3.55 -11.47
C GLY A 17 5.94 3.84 -10.18
N THR A 18 6.14 5.11 -9.85
CA THR A 18 6.82 5.54 -8.62
C THR A 18 6.06 5.09 -7.36
N TYR A 19 4.73 5.16 -7.37
CA TYR A 19 3.90 4.67 -6.27
C TYR A 19 4.17 3.19 -5.95
N ILE A 20 4.25 2.33 -6.97
CA ILE A 20 4.53 0.89 -6.77
C ILE A 20 5.87 0.70 -6.05
N ILE A 21 6.91 1.40 -6.49
CA ILE A 21 8.26 1.29 -5.91
C ILE A 21 8.24 1.76 -4.45
N ILE A 22 7.68 2.93 -4.18
CA ILE A 22 7.59 3.49 -2.83
C ILE A 22 6.78 2.57 -1.92
N PHE A 23 5.64 2.08 -2.39
CA PHE A 23 4.79 1.17 -1.63
C PHE A 23 5.51 -0.12 -1.25
N ILE A 24 6.27 -0.72 -2.18
CA ILE A 24 7.07 -1.92 -1.89
C ILE A 24 8.15 -1.63 -0.84
N ILE A 25 8.89 -0.52 -0.98
CA ILE A 25 9.92 -0.12 -0.02
C ILE A 25 9.31 0.01 1.39
N ILE A 26 8.18 0.69 1.49
CA ILE A 26 7.54 0.94 2.78
C ILE A 26 6.91 -0.33 3.34
N ALA A 27 6.34 -1.21 2.49
CA ALA A 27 5.88 -2.52 2.92
C ALA A 27 7.03 -3.35 3.50
N VAL A 28 8.20 -3.39 2.85
CA VAL A 28 9.38 -4.10 3.38
C VAL A 28 9.80 -3.55 4.74
N ILE A 29 9.87 -2.22 4.88
CA ILE A 29 10.18 -1.56 6.15
C ILE A 29 9.16 -1.97 7.23
N ALA A 30 7.86 -1.95 6.91
CA ALA A 30 6.81 -2.35 7.83
C ALA A 30 6.96 -3.82 8.29
N HIS A 31 7.28 -4.75 7.37
CA HIS A 31 7.52 -6.15 7.71
C HIS A 31 8.75 -6.31 8.62
N ILE A 32 9.83 -5.57 8.37
CA ILE A 32 11.01 -5.57 9.26
C ILE A 32 10.60 -5.16 10.68
N PHE A 33 9.84 -4.07 10.83
CA PHE A 33 9.37 -3.65 12.16
C PHE A 33 8.40 -4.64 12.80
N GLN A 34 7.54 -5.32 12.03
CA GLN A 34 6.67 -6.37 12.58
C GLN A 34 7.47 -7.57 13.11
N ILE A 35 8.52 -7.98 12.39
CA ILE A 35 9.42 -9.06 12.81
C ILE A 35 10.16 -8.66 14.09
N LEU A 36 10.73 -7.44 14.13
CA LEU A 36 11.42 -6.93 15.33
C LEU A 36 10.47 -6.77 16.51
N GLY A 37 9.22 -6.39 16.25
CA GLY A 37 8.14 -6.29 17.24
C GLY A 37 7.58 -7.63 17.70
N LYS A 38 8.12 -8.76 17.20
CA LYS A 38 7.66 -10.12 17.50
C LYS A 38 6.15 -10.30 17.30
N VAL A 39 5.60 -9.59 16.30
CA VAL A 39 4.21 -9.74 15.90
C VAL A 39 3.98 -11.15 15.41
N ASP A 40 2.79 -11.69 15.68
CA ASP A 40 2.39 -13.02 15.27
C ASP A 40 2.57 -13.21 13.75
N ILE A 41 3.14 -14.34 13.34
CA ILE A 41 3.40 -14.66 11.93
C ILE A 41 2.12 -14.66 11.10
N LEU A 42 0.98 -15.02 11.70
CA LEU A 42 -0.32 -15.00 11.03
C LEU A 42 -0.77 -13.56 10.72
N GLU A 43 -0.44 -12.60 11.57
CA GLU A 43 -0.74 -11.17 11.34
C GLU A 43 0.16 -10.58 10.27
N ILE A 44 1.46 -10.92 10.31
CA ILE A 44 2.42 -10.55 9.26
C ILE A 44 1.94 -11.08 7.91
N LEU A 45 1.53 -12.36 7.83
CA LEU A 45 1.05 -12.97 6.60
C LEU A 45 -0.22 -12.30 6.07
N ARG A 46 -1.19 -11.98 6.95
CA ARG A 46 -2.40 -11.25 6.56
C ARG A 46 -2.08 -9.87 6.00
N LEU A 47 -1.20 -9.11 6.66
CA LEU A 47 -0.79 -7.80 6.17
C LEU A 47 -0.04 -7.90 4.83
N SER A 48 0.80 -8.92 4.67
CA SER A 48 1.55 -9.20 3.44
C SER A 48 0.63 -9.52 2.25
N LEU A 49 -0.41 -10.33 2.49
CA LEU A 49 -1.43 -10.66 1.48
C LEU A 49 -2.16 -9.42 0.99
N ILE A 50 -2.64 -8.57 1.91
CA ILE A 50 -3.33 -7.33 1.54
C ILE A 50 -2.39 -6.37 0.82
N SER A 51 -1.14 -6.24 1.29
CA SER A 51 -0.12 -5.41 0.62
C SER A 51 0.17 -5.90 -0.81
N THR A 52 0.19 -7.21 -1.02
CA THR A 52 0.36 -7.82 -2.34
C THR A 52 -0.81 -7.48 -3.27
N ILE A 53 -2.05 -7.52 -2.76
CA ILE A 53 -3.24 -7.09 -3.50
C ILE A 53 -3.10 -5.63 -3.94
N CYS A 54 -2.65 -4.74 -3.05
CA CYS A 54 -2.39 -3.33 -3.38
C CYS A 54 -1.34 -3.17 -4.49
N VAL A 55 -0.23 -3.91 -4.42
CA VAL A 55 0.81 -3.89 -5.46
C VAL A 55 0.28 -4.37 -6.82
N ILE A 56 -0.53 -5.45 -6.83
CA ILE A 56 -1.17 -5.96 -8.04
C ILE A 56 -2.11 -4.89 -8.62
N LEU A 57 -2.93 -4.26 -7.79
CA LEU A 57 -3.90 -3.26 -8.22
C LEU A 57 -3.20 -2.00 -8.76
N ALA A 58 -2.12 -1.56 -8.10
CA ALA A 58 -1.26 -0.48 -8.57
C ALA A 58 -0.59 -0.81 -9.91
N TYR A 59 -0.11 -2.04 -10.10
CA TYR A 59 0.43 -2.51 -11.38
C TYR A 59 -0.63 -2.52 -12.49
N VAL A 60 -1.86 -2.94 -12.18
CA VAL A 60 -2.99 -2.88 -13.13
C VAL A 60 -3.30 -1.44 -13.53
N ILE A 61 -3.31 -0.49 -12.59
CA ILE A 61 -3.47 0.94 -12.88
C ILE A 61 -2.36 1.43 -13.81
N TYR A 62 -1.11 1.14 -13.49
CA TYR A 62 0.05 1.51 -14.32
C TYR A 62 -0.08 0.98 -15.76
N LYS A 63 -0.43 -0.30 -15.91
CA LYS A 63 -0.63 -0.92 -17.23
C LYS A 63 -1.82 -0.29 -17.97
N ARG A 64 -2.93 -0.01 -17.29
CA ARG A 64 -4.11 0.64 -17.89
C ARG A 64 -3.83 2.07 -18.32
N LYS A 65 -3.06 2.84 -17.54
CA LYS A 65 -2.63 4.20 -17.91
C LYS A 65 -1.75 4.21 -19.16
N LYS A 66 -0.85 3.23 -19.30
CA LYS A 66 -0.09 3.02 -20.56
C LYS A 66 -0.99 2.69 -21.77
N LEU A 67 -2.16 2.09 -21.53
CA LEU A 67 -3.15 1.80 -22.56
C LEU A 67 -4.19 2.92 -22.73
N LEU A 68 -4.00 4.07 -22.08
CA LEU A 68 -4.94 5.21 -22.09
C LEU A 68 -6.35 4.85 -21.64
N LYS A 69 -6.50 3.82 -20.80
CA LYS A 69 -7.78 3.39 -20.25
C LYS A 69 -8.08 4.12 -18.96
N ALA A 70 -9.37 4.39 -18.72
CA ALA A 70 -9.83 4.95 -17.45
C ALA A 70 -9.39 4.07 -16.26
N THR A 71 -8.89 4.71 -15.22
CA THR A 71 -8.36 4.08 -14.00
C THR A 71 -8.96 4.61 -12.71
N GLY A 72 -9.78 5.67 -12.74
CA GLY A 72 -10.27 6.35 -11.54
C GLY A 72 -10.91 5.44 -10.50
N VAL A 73 -11.72 4.45 -10.90
CA VAL A 73 -12.31 3.49 -9.95
C VAL A 73 -11.25 2.65 -9.25
N PHE A 74 -10.23 2.18 -9.99
CA PHE A 74 -9.14 1.40 -9.41
C PHE A 74 -8.28 2.25 -8.48
N GLU A 75 -8.05 3.52 -8.83
CA GLU A 75 -7.31 4.45 -7.98
C GLU A 75 -8.02 4.70 -6.65
N TRP A 76 -9.34 4.88 -6.69
CA TRP A 76 -10.16 5.02 -5.48
C TRP A 76 -10.15 3.76 -4.62
N ILE A 77 -10.28 2.58 -5.24
CA ILE A 77 -10.19 1.30 -4.50
C ILE A 77 -8.81 1.15 -3.87
N LEU A 78 -7.74 1.43 -4.62
CA LEU A 78 -6.37 1.36 -4.11
C LEU A 78 -6.16 2.29 -2.93
N GLY A 79 -6.54 3.57 -3.09
CA GLY A 79 -6.41 4.59 -2.04
C GLY A 79 -7.22 4.25 -0.80
N PHE A 80 -8.45 3.76 -0.98
CA PHE A 80 -9.28 3.33 0.13
C PHE A 80 -8.63 2.18 0.91
N ILE A 81 -8.15 1.14 0.21
CA ILE A 81 -7.48 0.01 0.87
C ILE A 81 -6.19 0.48 1.54
N SER A 82 -5.35 1.25 0.85
CA SER A 82 -4.04 1.66 1.37
C SER A 82 -4.13 2.49 2.65
N VAL A 83 -5.12 3.38 2.74
CA VAL A 83 -5.36 4.20 3.95
C VAL A 83 -5.96 3.37 5.09
N ASN A 84 -6.81 2.39 4.78
CA ASN A 84 -7.47 1.58 5.81
C ASN A 84 -6.60 0.43 6.36
N ILE A 85 -5.61 -0.08 5.62
CA ILE A 85 -4.67 -1.10 6.10
C ILE A 85 -4.07 -0.74 7.49
N PRO A 86 -3.42 0.43 7.67
CA PRO A 86 -2.81 0.76 8.94
C PRO A 86 -3.84 0.97 10.06
N LEU A 87 -5.03 1.50 9.74
CA LEU A 87 -6.11 1.65 10.71
C LEU A 87 -6.60 0.29 11.19
N ALA A 88 -6.89 -0.63 10.27
CA ALA A 88 -7.30 -1.99 10.58
C ALA A 88 -6.25 -2.73 11.41
N ALA A 89 -4.95 -2.55 11.09
CA ALA A 89 -3.86 -3.11 11.87
C ALA A 89 -3.85 -2.56 13.31
N LYS A 90 -4.02 -1.25 13.50
CA LYS A 90 -4.10 -0.65 14.84
C LYS A 90 -5.29 -1.17 15.65
N PHE A 91 -6.47 -1.29 15.04
CA PHE A 91 -7.62 -1.88 15.72
C PHE A 91 -7.39 -3.34 16.10
N ALA A 92 -6.74 -4.14 15.23
CA ALA A 92 -6.39 -5.52 15.54
C ALA A 92 -5.38 -5.61 16.71
N TYR A 93 -4.36 -4.74 16.71
CA TYR A 93 -3.39 -4.68 17.81
C TYR A 93 -4.01 -4.22 19.12
N ALA A 94 -4.97 -3.29 19.08
CA ALA A 94 -5.68 -2.82 20.26
C ALA A 94 -6.53 -3.93 20.90
N GLN A 95 -7.13 -4.81 20.09
CA GLN A 95 -7.91 -5.94 20.57
C GLN A 95 -7.06 -7.07 21.15
N LYS A 96 -5.84 -7.28 20.62
CA LYS A 96 -4.99 -8.43 20.98
C LYS A 96 -3.96 -8.12 22.06
N TYR A 97 -3.39 -6.92 22.06
CA TYR A 97 -2.26 -6.56 22.94
C TYR A 97 -2.65 -5.49 23.96
N ASP A 98 -3.12 -4.34 23.50
CA ASP A 98 -3.79 -3.25 24.25
C ASP A 98 -3.71 -1.95 23.42
N TRP A 99 -4.49 -0.94 23.79
CA TRP A 99 -4.47 0.37 23.13
C TRP A 99 -3.12 1.07 23.17
N THR A 100 -2.34 0.90 24.25
CA THR A 100 -0.99 1.48 24.37
C THR A 100 -0.05 0.92 23.30
N PHE A 101 -0.05 -0.41 23.14
CA PHE A 101 0.75 -1.07 22.10
C PHE A 101 0.30 -0.66 20.70
N ALA A 102 -1.02 -0.53 20.46
CA ALA A 102 -1.56 -0.09 19.17
C ALA A 102 -1.16 1.36 18.83
N LEU A 103 -1.08 2.24 19.83
CA LEU A 103 -0.69 3.63 19.64
C LEU A 103 0.80 3.74 19.29
N GLU A 104 1.64 3.03 20.04
CA GLU A 104 3.11 3.02 19.91
C GLU A 104 3.63 2.16 18.74
N SER A 105 2.75 1.40 18.09
CA SER A 105 3.09 0.54 16.95
C SER A 105 3.52 1.34 15.70
N TYR A 106 4.81 1.65 15.63
CA TYR A 106 5.45 2.32 14.49
C TYR A 106 5.32 1.54 13.17
N ASN A 107 5.32 0.22 13.24
CA ASN A 107 5.15 -0.68 12.08
C ASN A 107 3.86 -0.41 11.28
N SER A 108 2.77 -0.05 11.94
CA SER A 108 1.48 0.32 11.33
C SER A 108 1.44 1.79 10.93
N SER A 109 2.10 2.67 11.70
CA SER A 109 2.08 4.11 11.47
C SER A 109 2.89 4.53 10.24
N VAL A 110 3.96 3.79 9.93
CA VAL A 110 4.80 4.03 8.75
C VAL A 110 4.03 3.85 7.43
N LEU A 111 2.99 2.99 7.42
CA LEU A 111 2.13 2.80 6.25
C LEU A 111 1.14 3.96 6.01
N MET A 112 0.92 4.84 7.00
CA MET A 112 0.05 6.03 6.86
C MET A 112 0.74 7.23 6.20
N VAL A 113 2.05 7.15 5.96
CA VAL A 113 2.84 8.28 5.42
C VAL A 113 2.73 8.39 3.89
N ILE A 114 2.14 7.40 3.21
CA ILE A 114 1.96 7.31 1.75
C ILE A 114 0.50 7.52 1.36
#